data_AF-A0A395D1G9-F1
#
_entry.id   AF-A0A395D1G9-F1
#
_cell.length_a   1.000
_cell.length_b   1.000
_cell.length_c   1.000
_cell.angle_alpha   90.00
_cell.angle_beta   90.00
_cell.angle_gamma   90.00
#
_symmetry.space_group_name_H-M   'P 1'
#
loop_
_entity.id
_entity.type
_entity.pdbx_description
1 polymer ?
#
loop_
_entity_poly.entity_id
_entity_poly.type
_entity_poly.pdbx_seq_one_letter_code
_entity_poly.pdbx_strand_id
1 'polypeptide(L)'
;MLEFPISELQGHVEKVAFGRDRFYLEKAPDFDARALYGKPFQNPEFFARNWDPALTRIARLCREIGSRLIVIVAPDAHAVHPDGLPEHLSYHAPSIGEAFVAHLRDDLGIEALYPRDCLRAACGGPVEIYRRNDTHWSAYGAYIGYRLMFERLRALWPADHPRKPRPLTEDDVTYESRPMLGDLGWMSEPPFAAEQLLPRVATQRSHMTAHRTNEIRQAIVAYEVDDADLPSCVILRDSFATAMTPFLNESFRRIVYVGGGRNAFPELIRAERPDVVIIERGERAVVGGLSDWDFLSDKEVLPRLADSDAEKLHNEARTLLAANKYDEAAQHVRRALETDGSPDLHFTLARIHMAALSFEEAEKALQAAIQGDGGRFSFRLFLGIAQLSLHRYADALASFGHAVVLDPEHPLGFEHFGYTAMLLADFAGAEAALAKAAKLWPEHPNVHLWRSVAFERDDKLEQALTAAREAAALAPDQSVFVDRVVELEKRIA
;
A
#
# COMPACT_ATOMS: atom_id res chain seq x y z
N MET A 1 14.57 29.45 -9.79
CA MET A 1 14.13 29.24 -8.40
C MET A 1 15.14 29.92 -7.51
N LEU A 2 14.69 30.75 -6.58
CA LEU A 2 15.56 31.31 -5.54
C LEU A 2 15.96 30.14 -4.63
N GLU A 3 17.25 29.86 -4.51
CA GLU A 3 17.77 28.91 -3.52
C GLU A 3 17.54 29.52 -2.13
N PHE A 4 16.41 29.19 -1.51
CA PHE A 4 16.21 29.45 -0.08
C PHE A 4 17.12 28.49 0.69
N PRO A 5 17.93 28.97 1.64
CA PRO A 5 18.73 28.08 2.47
C PRO A 5 17.79 27.17 3.26
N ILE A 6 18.04 25.86 3.26
CA ILE A 6 17.23 24.88 4.02
C ILE A 6 17.14 25.27 5.51
N SER A 7 18.19 25.90 6.05
CA SER A 7 18.24 26.42 7.41
C SER A 7 17.23 27.54 7.73
N GLU A 8 16.62 28.16 6.72
CA GLU A 8 15.63 29.25 6.88
C GLU A 8 14.19 28.77 6.73
N LEU A 9 13.95 27.49 6.42
CA LEU A 9 12.62 26.93 6.26
C LEU A 9 11.97 26.57 7.59
N GLN A 10 10.64 26.68 7.64
CA GLN A 10 9.83 26.26 8.79
C GLN A 10 9.03 25.00 8.42
N GLY A 11 8.83 24.07 9.36
CA GLY A 11 8.01 22.88 9.12
C GLY A 11 6.54 23.18 9.41
N HIS A 12 5.62 22.85 8.50
CA HIS A 12 4.17 23.01 8.73
C HIS A 12 3.62 22.08 9.83
N VAL A 13 4.43 21.10 10.24
CA VAL A 13 4.14 20.07 11.25
C VAL A 13 5.47 19.61 11.86
N GLU A 14 5.49 19.10 13.11
CA GLU A 14 6.68 18.48 13.75
C GLU A 14 7.20 17.20 13.03
N LYS A 15 6.92 17.04 11.74
CA LYS A 15 7.27 15.87 10.92
C LYS A 15 8.57 16.04 10.14
N VAL A 16 9.02 17.26 9.90
CA VAL A 16 10.22 17.53 9.08
C VAL A 16 11.32 18.12 9.95
N ALA A 17 12.48 17.47 9.95
CA ALA A 17 13.70 17.99 10.51
C ALA A 17 14.62 18.52 9.40
N PHE A 18 15.16 19.72 9.60
CA PHE A 18 16.06 20.37 8.65
C PHE A 18 17.50 20.04 9.01
N GLY A 19 18.15 19.19 8.20
CA GLY A 19 19.57 18.94 8.33
C GLY A 19 20.41 19.92 7.53
N ARG A 20 21.71 19.63 7.39
CA ARG A 20 22.67 20.53 6.75
C ARG A 20 22.32 20.84 5.28
N ASP A 21 21.91 19.84 4.52
CA ASP A 21 21.72 19.92 3.06
C ASP A 21 20.44 19.23 2.57
N ARG A 22 19.64 18.67 3.47
CA ARG A 22 18.45 17.88 3.17
C ARG A 22 17.46 17.84 4.32
N PHE A 23 16.25 17.42 4.00
CA PHE A 23 15.17 17.19 4.94
C PHE A 23 15.23 15.75 5.45
N TYR A 24 14.84 15.58 6.70
CA TYR A 24 14.71 14.29 7.36
C TYR A 24 13.28 14.15 7.88
N LEU A 25 12.76 12.94 7.87
CA LEU A 25 11.50 12.63 8.53
C LEU A 25 11.75 12.56 10.04
N GLU A 26 11.17 13.48 10.83
CA GLU A 26 11.31 13.47 12.28
C GLU A 26 10.23 12.62 12.96
N LYS A 27 8.97 12.87 12.62
CA LYS A 27 7.80 12.17 13.18
C LYS A 27 6.75 11.89 12.11
N ALA A 28 6.06 10.76 12.23
CA ALA A 28 4.84 10.44 11.50
C ALA A 28 3.97 9.51 12.37
N PRO A 29 2.70 9.22 12.01
CA PRO A 29 1.96 8.14 12.66
C PRO A 29 2.82 6.86 12.70
N ASP A 30 2.98 6.27 13.88
CA ASP A 30 3.79 5.09 14.16
C ASP A 30 5.31 5.21 13.88
N PHE A 31 5.82 6.43 13.74
CA PHE A 31 7.24 6.68 13.50
C PHE A 31 7.77 7.88 14.30
N ASP A 32 8.85 7.66 15.03
CA ASP A 32 9.64 8.70 15.70
C ASP A 32 11.12 8.42 15.46
N ALA A 33 11.81 9.33 14.77
CA ALA A 33 13.21 9.17 14.39
C ALA A 33 14.15 9.10 15.61
N ARG A 34 13.86 9.85 16.69
CA ARG A 34 14.68 9.80 17.91
C ARG A 34 14.51 8.47 18.63
N ALA A 35 13.29 7.95 18.67
CA ALA A 35 13.02 6.64 19.27
C ALA A 35 13.68 5.52 18.48
N LEU A 36 13.65 5.60 17.14
CA LEU A 36 14.12 4.54 16.25
C LEU A 36 15.63 4.54 16.02
N TYR A 37 16.26 5.71 15.87
CA TYR A 37 17.67 5.83 15.52
C TYR A 37 18.55 6.41 16.64
N GLY A 38 17.96 7.06 17.64
CA GLY A 38 18.69 7.70 18.74
C GLY A 38 19.39 6.72 19.69
N LYS A 39 19.21 5.42 19.50
CA LYS A 39 19.92 4.34 20.20
C LYS A 39 20.02 3.10 19.31
N PRO A 40 21.00 2.22 19.53
CA PRO A 40 21.06 0.94 18.84
C PRO A 40 19.75 0.15 19.00
N PHE A 41 19.30 -0.53 17.96
CA PHE A 41 18.15 -1.41 18.04
C PHE A 41 18.48 -2.66 18.89
N GLN A 42 17.59 -3.01 19.83
CA GLN A 42 17.86 -4.03 20.87
C GLN A 42 16.78 -5.10 21.02
N ASN A 43 15.77 -5.16 20.14
CA ASN A 43 14.61 -6.05 20.33
C ASN A 43 14.44 -7.06 19.16
N PRO A 44 15.24 -8.14 19.09
CA PRO A 44 15.12 -9.13 18.01
C PRO A 44 13.81 -9.93 18.05
N GLU A 45 13.23 -10.16 19.24
CA GLU A 45 11.93 -10.85 19.38
C GLU A 45 10.78 -10.12 18.65
N PHE A 46 10.95 -8.82 18.42
CA PHE A 46 10.04 -8.04 17.60
C PHE A 46 9.89 -8.63 16.19
N PHE A 47 10.99 -9.05 15.54
CA PHE A 47 10.92 -9.62 14.20
C PHE A 47 10.28 -11.00 14.22
N ALA A 48 10.64 -11.81 15.22
CA ALA A 48 10.04 -13.12 15.44
C ALA A 48 8.51 -13.09 15.52
N ARG A 49 7.96 -12.05 16.16
CA ARG A 49 6.51 -11.87 16.27
C ARG A 49 5.86 -11.32 15.00
N ASN A 50 6.48 -10.35 14.34
CA ASN A 50 5.83 -9.54 13.30
C ASN A 50 6.19 -9.91 11.85
N TRP A 51 7.27 -10.67 11.64
CA TRP A 51 7.81 -10.98 10.30
C TRP A 51 7.95 -12.48 10.05
N ASP A 52 8.49 -13.24 11.01
CA ASP A 52 8.85 -14.65 10.80
C ASP A 52 7.70 -15.52 10.30
N PRO A 53 6.46 -15.40 10.83
CA PRO A 53 5.35 -16.24 10.35
C PRO A 53 5.09 -16.04 8.85
N ALA A 54 5.06 -14.80 8.38
CA ALA A 54 4.78 -14.48 6.98
C ALA A 54 5.97 -14.84 6.08
N LEU A 55 7.19 -14.46 6.46
CA LEU A 55 8.39 -14.69 5.67
C LEU A 55 8.74 -16.16 5.55
N THR A 56 8.59 -16.94 6.62
CA THR A 56 8.81 -18.40 6.58
C THR A 56 7.86 -19.08 5.60
N ARG A 57 6.60 -18.64 5.57
CA ARG A 57 5.60 -19.16 4.62
C ARG A 57 5.91 -18.74 3.17
N ILE A 58 6.31 -17.48 2.93
CA ILE A 58 6.75 -17.03 1.59
C ILE A 58 7.99 -17.82 1.14
N ALA A 59 9.00 -17.95 2.01
CA ALA A 59 10.21 -18.71 1.71
C ALA A 59 9.90 -20.18 1.39
N ARG A 60 8.96 -20.79 2.13
CA ARG A 60 8.47 -22.14 1.82
C ARG A 60 7.77 -22.19 0.47
N LEU A 61 6.86 -21.26 0.19
CA LEU A 61 6.18 -21.16 -1.10
C LEU A 61 7.19 -21.06 -2.25
N CYS A 62 8.17 -20.14 -2.16
CA CYS A 62 9.21 -20.00 -3.17
C CYS A 62 9.96 -21.32 -3.40
N ARG A 63 10.31 -22.06 -2.34
CA ARG A 63 10.93 -23.39 -2.48
C ARG A 63 10.02 -24.41 -3.17
N GLU A 64 8.71 -24.40 -2.87
CA GLU A 64 7.72 -25.30 -3.47
C GLU A 64 7.59 -25.08 -4.99
N ILE A 65 7.63 -23.84 -5.45
CA ILE A 65 7.46 -23.50 -6.88
C ILE A 65 8.80 -23.36 -7.63
N GLY A 66 9.94 -23.46 -6.94
CA GLY A 66 11.28 -23.35 -7.51
C GLY A 66 11.81 -21.92 -7.67
N SER A 67 11.17 -20.92 -7.05
CA SER A 67 11.59 -19.52 -7.07
C SER A 67 12.71 -19.23 -6.07
N ARG A 68 13.51 -18.20 -6.37
CA ARG A 68 14.42 -17.59 -5.40
C ARG A 68 13.72 -16.48 -4.63
N LEU A 69 13.92 -16.41 -3.30
CA LEU A 69 13.46 -15.29 -2.48
C LEU A 69 14.66 -14.41 -2.12
N ILE A 70 14.51 -13.09 -2.32
CA ILE A 70 15.46 -12.09 -1.85
C ILE A 70 14.71 -10.94 -1.18
N VAL A 71 15.26 -10.44 -0.07
CA VAL A 71 14.75 -9.26 0.63
C VAL A 71 15.76 -8.12 0.46
N ILE A 72 15.30 -6.92 0.14
CA ILE A 72 16.13 -5.72 0.16
C ILE A 72 15.47 -4.67 1.04
N VAL A 73 16.25 -4.15 1.99
CA VAL A 73 15.81 -3.09 2.89
C VAL A 73 16.47 -1.79 2.45
N ALA A 74 15.68 -0.84 1.95
CA ALA A 74 16.17 0.46 1.55
C ALA A 74 16.47 1.30 2.81
N PRO A 75 17.73 1.71 3.06
CA PRO A 75 18.07 2.48 4.24
C PRO A 75 17.34 3.83 4.25
N ASP A 76 17.05 4.36 5.42
CA ASP A 76 16.60 5.74 5.53
C ASP A 76 17.78 6.71 5.41
N ALA A 77 17.52 7.95 4.99
CA ALA A 77 18.55 8.99 4.89
C ALA A 77 19.29 9.21 6.22
N HIS A 78 18.65 8.95 7.37
CA HIS A 78 19.26 8.98 8.70
C HIS A 78 20.48 8.06 8.83
N ALA A 79 20.41 6.86 8.27
CA ALA A 79 21.48 5.85 8.35
C ALA A 79 22.61 6.12 7.36
N VAL A 80 22.29 6.73 6.21
CA VAL A 80 23.25 7.01 5.14
C VAL A 80 23.97 8.35 5.32
N HIS A 81 23.27 9.36 5.85
CA HIS A 81 23.77 10.73 6.04
C HIS A 81 23.78 11.18 7.53
N PRO A 82 24.35 10.41 8.47
CA PRO A 82 24.31 10.79 9.89
C PRO A 82 25.03 12.12 10.17
N ASP A 83 26.07 12.46 9.41
CA ASP A 83 26.85 13.70 9.58
C ASP A 83 26.09 14.97 9.16
N GLY A 84 24.94 14.79 8.48
CA GLY A 84 24.06 15.86 8.01
C GLY A 84 22.81 16.04 8.86
N LEU A 85 22.64 15.27 9.94
CA LEU A 85 21.50 15.38 10.86
C LEU A 85 21.57 16.70 11.67
N PRO A 86 20.42 17.29 12.04
CA PRO A 86 20.38 18.40 12.98
C PRO A 86 20.77 17.96 14.40
N GLU A 87 21.19 18.91 15.24
CA GLU A 87 21.77 18.63 16.57
C GLU A 87 20.89 17.80 17.51
N HIS A 88 19.57 17.84 17.35
CA HIS A 88 18.61 17.12 18.18
C HIS A 88 18.31 15.69 17.68
N LEU A 89 18.82 15.30 16.52
CA LEU A 89 18.74 13.95 15.97
C LEU A 89 20.12 13.30 15.96
N SER A 90 20.17 12.02 16.32
CA SER A 90 21.37 11.21 16.22
C SER A 90 21.05 9.86 15.59
N TYR A 91 22.08 9.24 15.04
CA TYR A 91 22.03 7.88 14.50
C TYR A 91 22.98 6.98 15.27
N HIS A 92 22.49 5.81 15.68
CA HIS A 92 23.28 4.78 16.33
C HIS A 92 23.06 3.42 15.66
N ALA A 93 24.16 2.67 15.47
CA ALA A 93 24.13 1.34 14.88
C ALA A 93 24.09 0.22 15.95
N PRO A 94 23.52 -0.95 15.64
CA PRO A 94 22.77 -1.23 14.42
C PRO A 94 21.43 -0.51 14.41
N SER A 95 21.02 -0.03 13.25
CA SER A 95 19.65 0.45 13.03
C SER A 95 18.66 -0.72 12.99
N ILE A 96 17.36 -0.42 12.98
CA ILE A 96 16.35 -1.47 12.81
C ILE A 96 16.51 -2.21 11.47
N GLY A 97 16.91 -1.51 10.40
CA GLY A 97 17.15 -2.12 9.08
C GLY A 97 18.34 -3.07 9.08
N GLU A 98 19.46 -2.66 9.72
CA GLU A 98 20.63 -3.53 9.91
C GLU A 98 20.28 -4.77 10.73
N ALA A 99 19.61 -4.57 11.87
CA ALA A 99 19.21 -5.67 12.75
C ALA A 99 18.23 -6.63 12.05
N PHE A 100 17.30 -6.11 11.25
CA PHE A 100 16.35 -6.92 10.51
C PHE A 100 17.04 -7.76 9.43
N VAL A 101 17.95 -7.17 8.64
CA VAL A 101 18.70 -7.94 7.63
C VAL A 101 19.60 -9.00 8.26
N ALA A 102 20.20 -8.74 9.42
CA ALA A 102 20.93 -9.75 10.18
C ALA A 102 20.01 -10.90 10.61
N HIS A 103 18.86 -10.59 11.23
CA HIS A 103 17.84 -11.58 11.63
C HIS A 103 17.41 -12.47 10.46
N LEU A 104 17.12 -11.89 9.30
CA LEU A 104 16.73 -12.67 8.11
C LEU A 104 17.81 -13.65 7.66
N ARG A 105 19.08 -13.24 7.69
CA ARG A 105 20.21 -14.05 7.21
C ARG A 105 20.61 -15.12 8.23
N ASP A 106 20.75 -14.72 9.48
CA ASP A 106 21.36 -15.51 10.53
C ASP A 106 20.34 -16.47 11.16
N ASP A 107 19.09 -16.03 11.32
CA ASP A 107 18.05 -16.81 12.01
C ASP A 107 17.09 -17.52 11.04
N LEU A 108 16.71 -16.87 9.93
CA LEU A 108 15.77 -17.45 8.94
C LEU A 108 16.45 -18.07 7.71
N GLY A 109 17.75 -17.82 7.49
CA GLY A 109 18.46 -18.29 6.31
C GLY A 109 17.91 -17.71 4.99
N ILE A 110 17.30 -16.53 5.04
CA ILE A 110 16.76 -15.80 3.88
C ILE A 110 17.83 -14.84 3.35
N GLU A 111 18.02 -14.82 2.03
CA GLU A 111 18.92 -13.87 1.38
C GLU A 111 18.37 -12.45 1.55
N ALA A 112 19.11 -11.59 2.25
CA ALA A 112 18.69 -10.23 2.56
C ALA A 112 19.82 -9.21 2.39
N LEU A 113 19.49 -8.02 1.89
CA LEU A 113 20.44 -6.97 1.53
C LEU A 113 20.09 -5.63 2.20
N TYR A 114 21.13 -4.93 2.65
CA TYR A 114 21.05 -3.58 3.19
C TYR A 114 22.15 -2.71 2.54
N PRO A 115 21.85 -1.95 1.48
CA PRO A 115 22.84 -1.26 0.64
C PRO A 115 23.48 -0.02 1.28
N ARG A 116 23.47 0.13 2.62
CA ARG A 116 23.96 1.34 3.29
C ARG A 116 25.41 1.66 2.95
N ASP A 117 26.31 0.68 2.99
CA ASP A 117 27.74 0.95 2.80
C ASP A 117 28.04 1.34 1.35
N CYS A 118 27.35 0.73 0.37
CA CYS A 118 27.42 1.13 -1.03
C CYS A 118 26.91 2.57 -1.24
N LEU A 119 25.80 2.92 -0.61
CA LEU A 119 25.24 4.28 -0.66
C LEU A 119 26.19 5.28 0.01
N ARG A 120 26.72 4.97 1.19
CA ARG A 120 27.68 5.82 1.91
C ARG A 120 28.96 6.06 1.13
N ALA A 121 29.46 5.05 0.40
CA ALA A 121 30.62 5.21 -0.46
C ALA A 121 30.37 6.18 -1.63
N ALA A 122 29.12 6.37 -2.04
CA ALA A 122 28.72 7.33 -3.08
C ALA A 122 28.36 8.73 -2.53
N CYS A 123 28.33 8.92 -1.21
CA CYS A 123 28.11 10.24 -0.60
C CYS A 123 29.19 11.25 -1.05
N GLY A 124 28.78 12.49 -1.30
CA GLY A 124 29.67 13.55 -1.77
C GLY A 124 30.08 13.45 -3.24
N GLY A 125 29.57 12.45 -3.97
CA GLY A 125 29.70 12.37 -5.42
C GLY A 125 28.93 13.46 -6.18
N PRO A 126 29.10 13.56 -7.51
CA PRO A 126 28.47 14.58 -8.34
C PRO A 126 26.96 14.38 -8.52
N VAL A 127 26.45 13.18 -8.20
CA VAL A 127 25.03 12.82 -8.31
C VAL A 127 24.50 12.47 -6.93
N GLU A 128 23.39 13.10 -6.55
CA GLU A 128 22.78 12.85 -5.25
C GLU A 128 22.20 11.45 -5.17
N ILE A 129 22.39 10.79 -4.03
CA ILE A 129 21.86 9.45 -3.74
C ILE A 129 20.53 9.47 -2.97
N TYR A 130 20.20 10.61 -2.35
CA TYR A 130 18.90 10.89 -1.73
C TYR A 130 18.43 12.25 -2.19
N ARG A 131 17.13 12.36 -2.45
CA ARG A 131 16.45 13.62 -2.77
C ARG A 131 16.53 14.55 -1.55
N ARG A 132 16.82 15.83 -1.76
CA ARG A 132 16.99 16.80 -0.65
C ARG A 132 15.72 17.08 0.13
N ASN A 133 14.55 16.94 -0.51
CA ASN A 133 13.26 17.38 0.02
C ASN A 133 12.28 16.22 0.18
N ASP A 134 12.78 14.99 0.31
CA ASP A 134 11.97 13.78 0.22
C ASP A 134 12.56 12.66 1.09
N THR A 135 11.71 11.76 1.56
CA THR A 135 12.14 10.61 2.39
C THR A 135 12.84 9.50 1.61
N HIS A 136 12.75 9.48 0.28
CA HIS A 136 13.26 8.39 -0.55
C HIS A 136 14.67 8.66 -1.07
N TRP A 137 15.38 7.57 -1.40
CA TRP A 137 16.57 7.66 -2.23
C TRP A 137 16.26 8.33 -3.58
N SER A 138 17.28 8.90 -4.23
CA SER A 138 17.17 9.38 -5.60
C SER A 138 17.10 8.19 -6.57
N ALA A 139 16.90 8.47 -7.87
CA ALA A 139 17.04 7.45 -8.89
C ALA A 139 18.43 6.79 -8.92
N TYR A 140 19.48 7.57 -8.63
CA TYR A 140 20.84 7.06 -8.58
C TYR A 140 21.09 6.22 -7.32
N GLY A 141 20.56 6.64 -6.16
CA GLY A 141 20.60 5.80 -4.96
C GLY A 141 19.83 4.48 -5.15
N ALA A 142 18.67 4.54 -5.79
CA ALA A 142 17.90 3.34 -6.17
C ALA A 142 18.66 2.45 -7.17
N TYR A 143 19.40 3.04 -8.12
CA TYR A 143 20.27 2.32 -9.05
C TYR A 143 21.40 1.59 -8.32
N ILE A 144 22.04 2.20 -7.32
CA ILE A 144 23.05 1.54 -6.46
C ILE A 144 22.44 0.33 -5.75
N GLY A 145 21.24 0.49 -5.16
CA GLY A 145 20.51 -0.62 -4.53
C GLY A 145 20.16 -1.73 -5.53
N TYR A 146 19.68 -1.36 -6.72
CA TYR A 146 19.41 -2.27 -7.83
C TYR A 146 20.66 -3.05 -8.23
N ARG A 147 21.81 -2.38 -8.42
CA ARG A 147 23.07 -3.02 -8.82
C ARG A 147 23.53 -4.06 -7.81
N LEU A 148 23.54 -3.71 -6.52
CA LEU A 148 23.89 -4.66 -5.46
C LEU A 148 22.97 -5.88 -5.48
N MET A 149 21.66 -5.65 -5.53
CA MET A 149 20.66 -6.72 -5.56
C MET A 149 20.82 -7.61 -6.78
N PHE A 150 21.00 -7.02 -7.95
CA PHE A 150 21.04 -7.74 -9.20
C PHE A 150 22.35 -8.52 -9.38
N GLU A 151 23.48 -7.98 -8.94
CA GLU A 151 24.75 -8.71 -8.89
C GLU A 151 24.66 -9.92 -7.98
N ARG A 152 24.03 -9.76 -6.81
CA ARG A 152 23.81 -10.88 -5.88
C ARG A 152 22.87 -11.92 -6.46
N LEU A 153 21.77 -11.50 -7.06
CA LEU A 153 20.80 -12.36 -7.71
C LEU A 153 21.45 -13.16 -8.86
N ARG A 154 22.25 -12.50 -9.70
CA ARG A 154 23.00 -13.14 -10.80
C ARG A 154 23.98 -14.20 -10.29
N ALA A 155 24.59 -13.98 -9.13
CA ALA A 155 25.51 -14.95 -8.53
C ALA A 155 24.81 -16.26 -8.10
N LEU A 156 23.48 -16.26 -7.96
CA LEU A 156 22.69 -17.45 -7.62
C LEU A 156 22.46 -18.39 -8.82
N TRP A 157 22.67 -17.91 -10.06
CA TRP A 157 22.64 -18.74 -11.26
C TRP A 157 24.05 -19.15 -11.71
N PRO A 158 24.22 -20.40 -12.20
CA PRO A 158 25.46 -20.85 -12.85
C PRO A 158 25.98 -19.83 -13.87
N ALA A 159 27.30 -19.76 -14.04
CA ALA A 159 27.94 -18.79 -14.94
C ALA A 159 27.45 -18.92 -16.39
N ASP A 160 27.14 -20.14 -16.80
CA ASP A 160 26.65 -20.57 -18.11
C ASP A 160 25.11 -20.69 -18.18
N HIS A 161 24.38 -20.24 -17.15
CA HIS A 161 22.93 -20.36 -17.15
C HIS A 161 22.32 -19.55 -18.32
N PRO A 162 21.55 -20.17 -19.22
CA PRO A 162 21.10 -19.55 -20.47
C PRO A 162 20.22 -18.32 -20.25
N ARG A 163 19.56 -18.25 -19.09
CA ARG A 163 18.66 -17.15 -18.69
C ARG A 163 19.29 -16.12 -17.76
N LYS A 164 20.62 -16.04 -17.68
CA LYS A 164 21.29 -15.13 -16.73
C LYS A 164 21.20 -13.69 -17.25
N PRO A 165 20.41 -12.80 -16.63
CA PRO A 165 20.20 -11.46 -17.16
C PRO A 165 21.46 -10.59 -17.05
N ARG A 166 21.63 -9.63 -17.96
CA ARG A 166 22.66 -8.57 -17.87
C ARG A 166 22.10 -7.41 -17.03
N PRO A 167 22.79 -6.95 -15.97
CA PRO A 167 22.37 -5.75 -15.26
C PRO A 167 22.53 -4.54 -16.16
N LEU A 168 21.61 -3.59 -16.07
CA LEU A 168 21.81 -2.29 -16.70
C LEU A 168 23.07 -1.64 -16.11
N THR A 169 23.85 -1.01 -16.97
CA THR A 169 25.01 -0.20 -16.62
C THR A 169 24.64 1.28 -16.72
N GLU A 170 25.54 2.16 -16.28
CA GLU A 170 25.34 3.61 -16.38
C GLU A 170 25.20 4.05 -17.86
N ASP A 171 25.85 3.35 -18.78
CA ASP A 171 25.74 3.58 -20.22
C ASP A 171 24.34 3.29 -20.79
N ASP A 172 23.52 2.49 -20.09
CA ASP A 172 22.16 2.15 -20.50
C ASP A 172 21.13 3.21 -20.05
N VAL A 173 21.52 4.17 -19.21
CA VAL A 173 20.61 5.10 -18.53
C VAL A 173 20.99 6.55 -18.77
N THR A 174 20.03 7.32 -19.27
CA THR A 174 20.11 8.78 -19.34
C THR A 174 19.27 9.40 -18.24
N TYR A 175 19.55 10.66 -17.88
CA TYR A 175 18.81 11.36 -16.84
C TYR A 175 18.25 12.68 -17.35
N GLU A 176 17.02 12.97 -16.95
CA GLU A 176 16.39 14.27 -17.14
C GLU A 176 16.26 14.97 -15.79
N SER A 177 16.78 16.18 -15.66
CA SER A 177 16.61 16.99 -14.45
C SER A 177 15.26 17.68 -14.48
N ARG A 178 14.50 17.55 -13.39
CA ARG A 178 13.27 18.31 -13.18
C ARG A 178 13.15 18.76 -11.73
N PRO A 179 12.70 20.00 -11.47
CA PRO A 179 12.34 20.40 -10.12
C PRO A 179 11.05 19.70 -9.71
N MET A 180 11.09 19.02 -8.56
CA MET A 180 9.95 18.30 -8.01
C MET A 180 9.78 18.63 -6.54
N LEU A 181 8.52 18.75 -6.11
CA LEU A 181 8.15 18.73 -4.71
C LEU A 181 8.21 17.29 -4.21
N GLY A 182 9.12 17.01 -3.28
CA GLY A 182 9.18 15.76 -2.55
C GLY A 182 8.14 15.71 -1.43
N ASP A 183 7.94 14.53 -0.85
CA ASP A 183 6.95 14.34 0.21
C ASP A 183 7.17 15.26 1.43
N LEU A 184 8.41 15.49 1.85
CA LEU A 184 8.76 16.46 2.90
C LEU A 184 8.76 17.90 2.39
N GLY A 185 9.04 18.12 1.11
CA GLY A 185 8.99 19.43 0.44
C GLY A 185 7.61 20.07 0.47
N TRP A 186 6.56 19.25 0.45
CA TRP A 186 5.17 19.70 0.65
C TRP A 186 4.86 20.11 2.11
N MET A 187 5.70 19.69 3.05
CA MET A 187 5.51 19.92 4.48
C MET A 187 6.37 21.06 5.03
N SER A 188 7.11 21.78 4.17
CA SER A 188 7.90 22.96 4.55
C SER A 188 7.20 24.26 4.14
N GLU A 189 7.53 25.35 4.85
CA GLU A 189 7.10 26.71 4.58
C GLU A 189 8.33 27.61 4.29
N PRO A 190 8.40 28.23 3.09
CA PRO A 190 7.58 27.91 1.92
C PRO A 190 7.80 26.47 1.40
N PRO A 191 6.89 25.91 0.58
CA PRO A 191 7.10 24.60 -0.05
C PRO A 191 8.39 24.57 -0.85
N PHE A 192 9.19 23.53 -0.62
CA PHE A 192 10.54 23.44 -1.16
C PHE A 192 10.62 22.38 -2.26
N ALA A 193 10.82 22.82 -3.50
CA ALA A 193 11.14 21.97 -4.64
C ALA A 193 12.65 21.82 -4.78
N ALA A 194 13.11 20.61 -5.09
CA ALA A 194 14.51 20.32 -5.37
C ALA A 194 14.63 19.72 -6.79
N GLU A 195 15.76 19.98 -7.44
CA GLU A 195 16.10 19.29 -8.69
C GLU A 195 16.23 17.78 -8.43
N GLN A 196 15.55 16.98 -9.25
CA GLN A 196 15.61 15.53 -9.20
C GLN A 196 15.95 14.99 -10.58
N LEU A 197 16.89 14.05 -10.62
CA LEU A 197 17.23 13.31 -11.83
C LEU A 197 16.27 12.14 -12.00
N LEU A 198 15.52 12.15 -13.10
CA LEU A 198 14.62 11.07 -13.49
C LEU A 198 15.33 10.19 -14.53
N PRO A 199 15.45 8.87 -14.28
CA PRO A 199 16.17 7.99 -15.18
C PRO A 199 15.28 7.66 -16.38
N ARG A 200 15.90 7.59 -17.56
CA ARG A 200 15.33 7.08 -18.80
C ARG A 200 16.28 6.03 -19.35
N VAL A 201 15.82 4.80 -19.46
CA VAL A 201 16.59 3.75 -20.13
C VAL A 201 16.67 4.11 -21.62
N ALA A 202 17.88 4.17 -22.16
CA ALA A 202 18.15 4.64 -23.51
C ALA A 202 17.42 3.79 -24.57
N THR A 203 17.31 2.49 -24.33
CA THR A 203 16.53 1.56 -25.15
C THR A 203 15.46 0.89 -24.28
N GLN A 204 14.31 1.53 -24.14
CA GLN A 204 13.18 0.95 -23.42
C GLN A 204 12.58 -0.20 -24.24
N ARG A 205 12.70 -1.43 -23.75
CA ARG A 205 12.08 -2.64 -24.35
C ARG A 205 10.81 -3.02 -23.60
N SER A 206 10.74 -2.65 -22.33
CA SER A 206 9.64 -3.00 -21.44
C SER A 206 8.37 -2.21 -21.74
N HIS A 207 7.24 -2.90 -21.65
CA HIS A 207 5.91 -2.31 -21.78
C HIS A 207 4.98 -2.89 -20.72
N MET A 208 4.02 -2.09 -20.25
CA MET A 208 3.06 -2.53 -19.24
C MET A 208 2.09 -3.53 -19.86
N THR A 209 1.94 -4.69 -19.22
CA THR A 209 1.07 -5.79 -19.66
C THR A 209 0.04 -6.21 -18.63
N ALA A 210 -0.05 -5.56 -17.47
CA ALA A 210 -1.18 -5.73 -16.55
C ALA A 210 -1.30 -4.54 -15.63
N HIS A 211 -2.53 -4.18 -15.26
CA HIS A 211 -2.77 -3.22 -14.22
C HIS A 211 -4.10 -3.51 -13.52
N ARG A 212 -4.02 -3.85 -12.24
CA ARG A 212 -5.16 -3.96 -11.34
C ARG A 212 -4.91 -3.04 -10.15
N THR A 213 -5.84 -2.13 -9.89
CA THR A 213 -5.90 -1.47 -8.58
C THR A 213 -7.06 -2.06 -7.80
N ASN A 214 -6.78 -2.54 -6.60
CA ASN A 214 -7.83 -2.99 -5.69
C ASN A 214 -8.43 -1.82 -4.91
N GLU A 215 -9.43 -2.13 -4.09
CA GLU A 215 -10.26 -1.15 -3.38
C GLU A 215 -9.50 -0.36 -2.30
N ILE A 216 -8.32 -0.84 -1.89
CA ILE A 216 -7.45 -0.21 -0.87
C ILE A 216 -6.29 0.58 -1.51
N ARG A 217 -6.41 0.93 -2.80
CA ARG A 217 -5.35 1.57 -3.61
C ARG A 217 -4.06 0.73 -3.75
N GLN A 218 -4.09 -0.57 -3.47
CA GLN A 218 -2.97 -1.44 -3.82
C GLN A 218 -2.96 -1.63 -5.33
N ALA A 219 -1.83 -1.34 -5.96
CA ALA A 219 -1.65 -1.46 -7.39
C ALA A 219 -0.80 -2.69 -7.68
N ILE A 220 -1.40 -3.67 -8.37
CA ILE A 220 -0.69 -4.77 -8.98
C ILE A 220 -0.48 -4.43 -10.45
N VAL A 221 0.78 -4.32 -10.88
CA VAL A 221 1.15 -3.88 -12.22
C VAL A 221 2.14 -4.86 -12.81
N ALA A 222 1.95 -5.31 -14.05
CA ALA A 222 2.94 -6.11 -14.76
C ALA A 222 3.59 -5.33 -15.89
N TYR A 223 4.87 -5.57 -16.10
CA TYR A 223 5.62 -5.18 -17.29
C TYR A 223 6.23 -6.41 -17.93
N GLU A 224 6.31 -6.44 -19.26
CA GLU A 224 6.98 -7.48 -20.03
C GLU A 224 8.02 -6.90 -20.98
N VAL A 225 9.01 -7.74 -21.30
CA VAL A 225 10.01 -7.56 -22.33
C VAL A 225 9.94 -8.77 -23.24
N ASP A 226 9.94 -8.55 -24.56
CA ASP A 226 9.89 -9.62 -25.58
C ASP A 226 11.24 -10.36 -25.69
N ASP A 227 11.64 -11.00 -24.61
CA ASP A 227 12.89 -11.74 -24.46
C ASP A 227 12.64 -12.97 -23.58
N ALA A 228 12.40 -14.11 -24.22
CA ALA A 228 12.05 -15.37 -23.55
C ALA A 228 13.19 -15.94 -22.68
N ASP A 229 14.41 -15.43 -22.84
CA ASP A 229 15.57 -15.85 -22.06
C ASP A 229 15.70 -15.06 -20.76
N LEU A 230 14.99 -13.95 -20.55
CA LEU A 230 15.01 -13.25 -19.26
C LEU A 230 14.20 -14.00 -18.19
N PRO A 231 14.57 -13.90 -16.90
CA PRO A 231 13.78 -14.47 -15.81
C PRO A 231 12.48 -13.68 -15.59
N SER A 232 11.49 -14.26 -14.90
CA SER A 232 10.33 -13.54 -14.39
C SER A 232 10.43 -13.21 -12.90
N CYS A 233 9.73 -12.16 -12.47
CA CYS A 233 9.77 -11.66 -11.10
C CYS A 233 8.39 -11.29 -10.57
N VAL A 234 8.15 -11.56 -9.29
CA VAL A 234 7.12 -10.86 -8.49
C VAL A 234 7.84 -10.04 -7.43
N ILE A 235 7.49 -8.76 -7.30
CA ILE A 235 8.08 -7.85 -6.30
C ILE A 235 6.98 -7.31 -5.37
N LEU A 236 7.10 -7.64 -4.08
CA LEU A 236 6.29 -7.07 -3.00
C LEU A 236 6.99 -5.82 -2.48
N ARG A 237 6.43 -4.62 -2.69
CA ARG A 237 7.17 -3.36 -2.51
C ARG A 237 6.42 -2.26 -1.80
N ASP A 238 7.16 -1.25 -1.34
CA ASP A 238 6.59 0.04 -0.94
C ASP A 238 7.01 1.17 -1.90
N SER A 239 6.95 2.43 -1.47
CA SER A 239 7.28 3.57 -2.34
C SER A 239 8.77 3.63 -2.72
N PHE A 240 9.71 3.02 -1.99
CA PHE A 240 11.14 3.03 -2.32
C PHE A 240 11.46 2.31 -3.63
N ALA A 241 10.85 1.16 -3.91
CA ALA A 241 11.06 0.47 -5.19
C ALA A 241 10.60 1.27 -6.41
N THR A 242 9.79 2.34 -6.24
CA THR A 242 9.31 3.15 -7.37
C THR A 242 10.48 3.68 -8.21
N ALA A 243 11.55 4.16 -7.56
CA ALA A 243 12.74 4.67 -8.24
C ALA A 243 13.59 3.56 -8.88
N MET A 244 13.37 2.29 -8.52
CA MET A 244 14.04 1.14 -9.13
C MET A 244 13.32 0.63 -10.40
N THR A 245 12.04 0.99 -10.57
CA THR A 245 11.17 0.48 -11.65
C THR A 245 11.81 0.55 -13.04
N PRO A 246 12.44 1.66 -13.47
CA PRO A 246 13.01 1.75 -14.82
C PRO A 246 14.12 0.72 -15.08
N PHE A 247 14.89 0.33 -14.06
CA PHE A 247 15.94 -0.67 -14.19
C PHE A 247 15.38 -2.09 -14.11
N LEU A 248 14.43 -2.30 -13.19
CA LEU A 248 13.80 -3.60 -12.96
C LEU A 248 12.95 -4.06 -14.15
N ASN A 249 12.19 -3.15 -14.76
CA ASN A 249 11.34 -3.46 -15.92
C ASN A 249 12.12 -4.06 -17.10
N GLU A 250 13.37 -3.63 -17.28
CA GLU A 250 14.25 -4.09 -18.36
C GLU A 250 15.02 -5.37 -18.02
N SER A 251 14.94 -5.82 -16.78
CA SER A 251 15.76 -6.90 -16.23
C SER A 251 15.05 -8.26 -16.21
N PHE A 252 13.74 -8.28 -16.46
CA PHE A 252 12.89 -9.46 -16.38
C PHE A 252 12.00 -9.55 -17.62
N ARG A 253 11.74 -10.77 -18.13
CA ARG A 253 10.78 -10.98 -19.22
C ARG A 253 9.37 -10.57 -18.83
N ARG A 254 9.06 -10.75 -17.54
CA ARG A 254 7.81 -10.37 -16.89
C ARG A 254 8.11 -10.04 -15.45
N ILE A 255 7.79 -8.82 -15.02
CA ILE A 255 7.86 -8.41 -13.62
C ILE A 255 6.48 -7.94 -13.17
N VAL A 256 6.01 -8.48 -12.05
CA VAL A 256 4.75 -8.11 -11.40
C VAL A 256 5.05 -7.36 -10.11
N TYR A 257 4.74 -6.07 -10.12
CA TYR A 257 4.77 -5.22 -8.94
C TYR A 257 3.50 -5.39 -8.15
N VAL A 258 3.66 -5.58 -6.85
CA VAL A 258 2.57 -5.63 -5.88
C VAL A 258 2.82 -4.52 -4.88
N GLY A 259 2.13 -3.40 -5.07
CA GLY A 259 2.34 -2.18 -4.30
C GLY A 259 1.20 -1.88 -3.33
N GLY A 260 1.54 -1.27 -2.20
CA GLY A 260 0.62 -0.80 -1.16
C GLY A 260 0.32 -1.90 -0.14
N GLY A 261 0.52 -1.61 1.15
CA GLY A 261 0.17 -2.52 2.26
C GLY A 261 1.24 -3.55 2.65
N ARG A 262 0.89 -4.35 3.67
CA ARG A 262 1.79 -5.33 4.32
C ARG A 262 1.53 -6.77 3.86
N ASN A 263 0.79 -6.97 2.77
CA ASN A 263 0.23 -8.27 2.38
C ASN A 263 1.23 -9.15 1.58
N ALA A 264 1.04 -10.48 1.63
CA ALA A 264 1.98 -11.48 1.09
C ALA A 264 1.60 -12.09 -0.28
N PHE A 265 0.36 -11.91 -0.75
CA PHE A 265 -0.16 -12.36 -2.05
C PHE A 265 0.28 -13.78 -2.52
N PRO A 266 0.07 -14.84 -1.70
CA PRO A 266 0.59 -16.18 -2.00
C PRO A 266 0.00 -16.79 -3.27
N GLU A 267 -1.28 -16.58 -3.55
CA GLU A 267 -1.94 -17.12 -4.74
C GLU A 267 -1.44 -16.47 -6.04
N LEU A 268 -1.16 -15.16 -6.02
CA LEU A 268 -0.53 -14.48 -7.14
C LEU A 268 0.86 -15.06 -7.42
N ILE A 269 1.67 -15.27 -6.38
CA ILE A 269 2.99 -15.88 -6.50
C ILE A 269 2.88 -17.30 -7.07
N ARG A 270 1.89 -18.10 -6.62
CA ARG A 270 1.61 -19.44 -7.16
C ARG A 270 1.16 -19.40 -8.62
N ALA A 271 0.36 -18.41 -9.01
CA ALA A 271 -0.16 -18.27 -10.37
C ALA A 271 0.92 -17.82 -11.36
N GLU A 272 1.71 -16.79 -10.99
CA GLU A 272 2.78 -16.24 -11.81
C GLU A 272 3.98 -17.20 -11.94
N ARG A 273 4.21 -18.05 -10.93
CA ARG A 273 5.35 -18.98 -10.83
C ARG A 273 6.67 -18.28 -11.22
N PRO A 274 7.04 -17.17 -10.57
CA PRO A 274 8.19 -16.39 -10.99
C PRO A 274 9.51 -17.13 -10.78
N ASP A 275 10.55 -16.79 -11.52
CA ASP A 275 11.90 -17.26 -11.21
C ASP A 275 12.42 -16.61 -9.90
N VAL A 276 11.97 -15.38 -9.60
CA VAL A 276 12.40 -14.59 -8.45
C VAL A 276 11.23 -13.90 -7.75
N VAL A 277 11.19 -13.99 -6.43
CA VAL A 277 10.36 -13.15 -5.56
C VAL A 277 11.26 -12.16 -4.82
N ILE A 278 10.95 -10.88 -4.96
CA ILE A 278 11.65 -9.78 -4.29
C ILE A 278 10.71 -9.19 -3.24
N ILE A 279 11.20 -9.00 -2.01
CA ILE A 279 10.52 -8.17 -1.01
C ILE A 279 11.37 -6.92 -0.81
N GLU A 280 10.80 -5.77 -1.11
CA GLU A 280 11.42 -4.46 -0.92
C GLU A 280 10.68 -3.71 0.19
N ARG A 281 11.42 -3.19 1.18
CA ARG A 281 10.88 -2.30 2.22
C ARG A 281 11.86 -1.18 2.54
N GLY A 282 11.34 0.04 2.72
CA GLY A 282 12.02 1.09 3.44
C GLY A 282 12.31 0.67 4.88
N GLU A 283 13.47 1.06 5.40
CA GLU A 283 13.93 0.69 6.74
C GLU A 283 12.91 1.05 7.83
N ARG A 284 12.35 2.27 7.80
CA ARG A 284 11.26 2.68 8.69
C ARG A 284 10.00 1.84 8.58
N ALA A 285 9.73 1.21 7.43
CA ALA A 285 8.55 0.36 7.23
C ALA A 285 8.71 -1.03 7.87
N VAL A 286 9.92 -1.40 8.29
CA VAL A 286 10.19 -2.67 8.98
C VAL A 286 9.44 -2.77 10.31
N VAL A 287 9.12 -1.64 10.96
CA VAL A 287 8.29 -1.62 12.19
C VAL A 287 6.87 -2.14 11.95
N GLY A 288 6.40 -2.18 10.70
CA GLY A 288 5.05 -2.58 10.36
C GLY A 288 4.82 -4.11 10.36
N GLY A 289 5.85 -4.95 10.20
CA GLY A 289 5.62 -6.37 9.91
C GLY A 289 5.10 -6.64 8.49
N LEU A 290 4.83 -7.91 8.19
CA LEU A 290 3.92 -8.31 7.12
C LEU A 290 2.63 -8.83 7.78
N SER A 291 1.53 -8.08 7.68
CA SER A 291 0.21 -8.62 8.00
C SER A 291 -0.29 -9.45 6.80
N ASP A 292 -1.40 -10.17 6.93
CA ASP A 292 -2.21 -10.47 5.73
C ASP A 292 -1.71 -11.60 4.82
N TRP A 293 -1.31 -12.73 5.43
CA TRP A 293 -1.27 -14.02 4.72
C TRP A 293 -2.68 -14.51 4.34
N ASP A 294 -3.69 -14.13 5.14
CA ASP A 294 -5.07 -14.60 5.03
C ASP A 294 -6.07 -13.51 4.58
N PHE A 295 -5.63 -12.24 4.46
CA PHE A 295 -6.51 -11.07 4.19
C PHE A 295 -6.80 -10.81 2.71
N LEU A 296 -6.31 -11.66 1.80
CA LEU A 296 -6.76 -11.70 0.42
C LEU A 296 -6.81 -13.18 0.01
N SER A 297 -7.87 -13.85 0.48
CA SER A 297 -8.18 -15.24 0.11
C SER A 297 -8.90 -15.35 -1.25
N ASP A 298 -8.95 -14.26 -2.01
CA ASP A 298 -9.27 -14.33 -3.43
C ASP A 298 -8.06 -14.84 -4.21
N LYS A 299 -8.30 -15.70 -5.19
CA LYS A 299 -7.30 -15.98 -6.25
C LYS A 299 -7.04 -14.69 -7.01
N GLU A 300 -6.10 -13.89 -6.53
CA GLU A 300 -5.62 -12.75 -7.27
C GLU A 300 -4.73 -13.23 -8.41
N VAL A 301 -5.39 -13.58 -9.51
CA VAL A 301 -4.74 -13.78 -10.80
C VAL A 301 -4.67 -12.42 -11.47
N LEU A 302 -3.47 -12.00 -11.86
CA LEU A 302 -3.28 -10.79 -12.64
C LEU A 302 -3.50 -11.14 -14.13
N PRO A 303 -4.59 -10.67 -14.76
CA PRO A 303 -4.79 -10.91 -16.19
C PRO A 303 -3.67 -10.26 -17.01
N ARG A 304 -3.26 -10.89 -18.11
CA ARG A 304 -2.35 -10.29 -19.10
C ARG A 304 -3.19 -9.37 -20.01
N LEU A 305 -2.73 -8.15 -20.26
CA LEU A 305 -3.33 -7.12 -21.12
C LEU A 305 -3.37 -7.48 -22.60
N ALA A 306 -2.89 -8.66 -22.99
CA ALA A 306 -3.06 -9.17 -24.34
C ALA A 306 -4.22 -10.19 -24.32
N ASP A 307 -5.35 -10.00 -25.01
CA ASP A 307 -5.91 -8.88 -25.76
C ASP A 307 -7.42 -9.18 -25.91
N SER A 308 -8.28 -8.34 -25.35
CA SER A 308 -9.66 -8.22 -25.83
C SER A 308 -10.05 -6.75 -25.86
N ASP A 309 -10.83 -6.36 -26.87
CA ASP A 309 -11.39 -5.00 -26.93
C ASP A 309 -12.13 -4.66 -25.63
N ALA A 310 -12.75 -5.65 -24.98
CA ALA A 310 -13.39 -5.49 -23.68
C ALA A 310 -12.44 -5.04 -22.58
N GLU A 311 -11.27 -5.65 -22.45
CA GLU A 311 -10.31 -5.32 -21.39
C GLU A 311 -9.68 -3.93 -21.60
N LYS A 312 -9.43 -3.54 -22.85
CA LYS A 312 -9.02 -2.17 -23.18
C LYS A 312 -10.07 -1.15 -22.75
N LEU A 313 -11.32 -1.39 -23.15
CA LEU A 313 -12.45 -0.52 -22.80
C LEU A 313 -12.66 -0.48 -21.27
N HIS A 314 -12.46 -1.61 -20.57
CA HIS A 314 -12.53 -1.68 -19.12
C HIS A 314 -11.50 -0.77 -18.45
N ASN A 315 -10.25 -0.82 -18.91
CA ASN A 315 -9.18 0.01 -18.37
C ASN A 315 -9.40 1.51 -18.65
N GLU A 316 -9.80 1.85 -19.88
CA GLU A 316 -10.17 3.23 -20.24
C GLU A 316 -11.31 3.75 -19.35
N ALA A 317 -12.32 2.92 -19.09
CA ALA A 317 -13.42 3.30 -18.20
C ALA A 317 -12.94 3.59 -16.76
N ARG A 318 -11.99 2.83 -16.24
CA ARG A 318 -11.43 3.07 -14.89
C ARG A 318 -10.65 4.38 -14.82
N THR A 319 -9.90 4.71 -15.88
CA THR A 319 -9.22 6.00 -16.00
C THR A 319 -10.22 7.15 -16.06
N LEU A 320 -11.30 7.00 -16.83
CA LEU A 320 -12.38 7.98 -16.94
C LEU A 320 -13.10 8.17 -15.60
N LEU A 321 -13.38 7.08 -14.86
CA LEU A 321 -13.96 7.13 -13.52
C LEU A 321 -13.08 7.93 -12.55
N ALA A 322 -11.77 7.69 -12.55
CA ALA A 322 -10.83 8.45 -11.71
C ALA A 322 -10.76 9.94 -12.08
N ALA A 323 -11.06 10.27 -13.34
CA ALA A 323 -11.19 11.64 -13.83
C ALA A 323 -12.60 12.25 -13.63
N ASN A 324 -13.49 11.57 -12.91
CA ASN A 324 -14.90 11.95 -12.69
C ASN A 324 -15.74 12.09 -13.98
N LYS A 325 -15.36 11.39 -15.06
CA LYS A 325 -16.07 11.37 -16.34
C LYS A 325 -17.01 10.17 -16.42
N TYR A 326 -18.11 10.23 -15.68
CA TYR A 326 -18.96 9.06 -15.42
C TYR A 326 -19.68 8.52 -16.66
N ASP A 327 -20.26 9.38 -17.51
CA ASP A 327 -21.00 8.94 -18.70
C ASP A 327 -20.09 8.26 -19.73
N GLU A 328 -18.93 8.85 -19.99
CA GLU A 328 -17.89 8.26 -20.85
C GLU A 328 -17.43 6.92 -20.27
N ALA A 329 -17.13 6.86 -18.97
CA ALA A 329 -16.73 5.62 -18.31
C ALA A 329 -17.78 4.51 -18.48
N ALA A 330 -19.06 4.82 -18.23
CA ALA A 330 -20.15 3.87 -18.37
C ALA A 330 -20.35 3.40 -19.82
N GLN A 331 -20.10 4.27 -20.82
CA GLN A 331 -20.14 3.87 -22.23
C GLN A 331 -19.03 2.88 -22.56
N HIS A 332 -17.81 3.11 -22.08
CA HIS A 332 -16.69 2.20 -22.29
C HIS A 332 -16.96 0.82 -21.64
N VAL A 333 -17.46 0.77 -20.40
CA VAL A 333 -17.82 -0.51 -19.77
C VAL A 333 -18.96 -1.22 -20.51
N ARG A 334 -19.99 -0.49 -20.96
CA ARG A 334 -21.09 -1.11 -21.74
C ARG A 334 -20.62 -1.74 -23.04
N ARG A 335 -19.68 -1.09 -23.75
CA ARG A 335 -19.06 -1.66 -24.95
C ARG A 335 -18.19 -2.87 -24.62
N ALA A 336 -17.50 -2.87 -23.49
CA ALA A 336 -16.77 -4.05 -23.03
C ALA A 336 -17.71 -5.24 -22.75
N LEU A 337 -18.87 -4.96 -22.14
CA LEU A 337 -19.91 -5.94 -21.86
C LEU A 337 -20.53 -6.59 -23.11
N GLU A 338 -20.35 -6.02 -24.31
CA GLU A 338 -20.81 -6.62 -25.57
C GLU A 338 -20.01 -7.87 -25.95
N THR A 339 -18.75 -7.97 -25.50
CA THR A 339 -17.86 -9.09 -25.84
C THR A 339 -17.37 -9.89 -24.63
N ASP A 340 -17.43 -9.31 -23.42
CA ASP A 340 -17.13 -9.99 -22.16
C ASP A 340 -18.23 -9.73 -21.12
N GLY A 341 -18.96 -10.76 -20.70
CA GLY A 341 -19.99 -10.67 -19.66
C GLY A 341 -19.44 -10.81 -18.23
N SER A 342 -18.17 -10.50 -17.99
CA SER A 342 -17.53 -10.79 -16.71
C SER A 342 -18.15 -10.03 -15.52
N PRO A 343 -18.19 -10.65 -14.32
CA PRO A 343 -18.65 -9.98 -13.11
C PRO A 343 -17.88 -8.70 -12.79
N ASP A 344 -16.61 -8.62 -13.15
CA ASP A 344 -15.73 -7.48 -12.91
C ASP A 344 -16.14 -6.23 -13.72
N LEU A 345 -16.63 -6.44 -14.95
CA LEU A 345 -17.18 -5.36 -15.77
C LEU A 345 -18.49 -4.84 -15.19
N HIS A 346 -19.39 -5.73 -14.80
CA HIS A 346 -20.63 -5.36 -14.12
C HIS A 346 -20.36 -4.60 -12.80
N PHE A 347 -19.39 -5.06 -12.00
CA PHE A 347 -19.00 -4.35 -10.78
C PHE A 347 -18.39 -2.98 -11.05
N THR A 348 -17.60 -2.84 -12.13
CA THR A 348 -17.04 -1.54 -12.51
C THR A 348 -18.13 -0.57 -12.97
N LEU A 349 -19.11 -1.06 -13.74
CA LEU A 349 -20.30 -0.29 -14.10
C LEU A 349 -21.06 0.18 -12.86
N ALA A 350 -21.22 -0.70 -11.86
CA ALA A 350 -21.84 -0.34 -10.61
C ALA A 350 -21.08 0.76 -9.86
N ARG A 351 -19.75 0.67 -9.77
CA ARG A 351 -18.93 1.71 -9.13
C ARG A 351 -19.02 3.05 -9.85
N ILE A 352 -19.13 3.06 -11.18
CA ILE A 352 -19.37 4.28 -11.96
C ILE A 352 -20.72 4.89 -11.58
N HIS A 353 -21.77 4.07 -11.53
CA HIS A 353 -23.10 4.53 -11.11
C HIS A 353 -23.16 5.00 -9.66
N MET A 354 -22.46 4.33 -8.73
CA MET A 354 -22.30 4.78 -7.34
C MET A 354 -21.65 6.17 -7.27
N ALA A 355 -20.56 6.39 -8.01
CA ALA A 355 -19.88 7.69 -8.05
C ALA A 355 -20.75 8.79 -8.70
N ALA A 356 -21.58 8.41 -9.67
CA ALA A 356 -22.58 9.29 -10.28
C ALA A 356 -23.87 9.42 -9.45
N LEU A 357 -23.92 8.85 -8.24
CA LEU A 357 -25.10 8.83 -7.35
C LEU A 357 -26.37 8.22 -7.98
N SER A 358 -26.20 7.40 -9.03
CA SER A 358 -27.25 6.69 -9.75
C SER A 358 -27.47 5.30 -9.16
N PHE A 359 -27.98 5.26 -7.92
CA PHE A 359 -27.95 4.05 -7.10
C PHE A 359 -28.82 2.90 -7.63
N GLU A 360 -29.91 3.16 -8.34
CA GLU A 360 -30.75 2.12 -8.95
C GLU A 360 -30.01 1.37 -10.06
N GLU A 361 -29.24 2.09 -10.89
CA GLU A 361 -28.42 1.48 -11.93
C GLU A 361 -27.20 0.77 -11.33
N ALA A 362 -26.64 1.30 -10.24
CA ALA A 362 -25.61 0.62 -9.48
C ALA A 362 -26.10 -0.73 -8.93
N GLU A 363 -27.31 -0.76 -8.34
CA GLU A 363 -27.90 -2.00 -7.83
C GLU A 363 -28.08 -3.04 -8.93
N LYS A 364 -28.63 -2.67 -10.10
CA LYS A 364 -28.81 -3.59 -11.23
C LYS A 364 -27.47 -4.18 -11.69
N ALA A 365 -26.45 -3.34 -11.79
CA ALA A 365 -25.11 -3.78 -12.18
C ALA A 365 -24.47 -4.70 -11.11
N LEU A 366 -24.67 -4.45 -9.82
CA LEU A 366 -24.22 -5.31 -8.73
C LEU A 366 -24.95 -6.66 -8.72
N GLN A 367 -26.26 -6.66 -8.97
CA GLN A 367 -27.03 -7.90 -9.12
C GLN A 367 -26.49 -8.74 -10.28
N ALA A 368 -26.18 -8.12 -11.42
CA ALA A 368 -25.56 -8.82 -12.55
C ALA A 368 -24.17 -9.39 -12.19
N ALA A 369 -23.33 -8.63 -11.47
CA ALA A 369 -22.04 -9.12 -10.99
C ALA A 369 -22.20 -10.34 -10.06
N ILE A 370 -23.15 -10.30 -9.13
CA ILE A 370 -23.44 -11.38 -8.17
C ILE A 370 -23.97 -12.64 -8.88
N GLN A 371 -24.72 -12.50 -9.98
CA GLN A 371 -25.18 -13.66 -10.76
C GLN A 371 -24.00 -14.42 -11.39
N GLY A 372 -22.96 -13.70 -11.82
CA GLY A 372 -21.77 -14.34 -12.40
C GLY A 372 -20.75 -14.81 -11.35
N ASP A 373 -20.63 -14.12 -10.23
CA ASP A 373 -19.79 -14.52 -9.09
C ASP A 373 -20.42 -14.06 -7.76
N GLY A 374 -21.14 -14.97 -7.11
CA GLY A 374 -21.83 -14.69 -5.86
C GLY A 374 -20.96 -14.77 -4.60
N GLY A 375 -19.67 -15.16 -4.75
CA GLY A 375 -18.75 -15.41 -3.64
C GLY A 375 -17.96 -14.18 -3.19
N ARG A 376 -17.99 -13.08 -3.95
CA ARG A 376 -17.19 -11.90 -3.62
C ARG A 376 -17.84 -11.01 -2.59
N PHE A 377 -17.11 -10.78 -1.50
CA PHE A 377 -17.48 -9.86 -0.42
C PHE A 377 -17.87 -8.48 -0.93
N SER A 378 -17.05 -7.86 -1.79
CA SER A 378 -17.25 -6.49 -2.24
C SER A 378 -18.55 -6.30 -3.02
N PHE A 379 -18.99 -7.28 -3.80
CA PHE A 379 -20.25 -7.16 -4.54
C PHE A 379 -21.45 -7.06 -3.58
N ARG A 380 -21.46 -7.87 -2.51
CA ARG A 380 -22.50 -7.82 -1.48
C ARG A 380 -22.41 -6.55 -0.64
N LEU A 381 -21.20 -6.11 -0.31
CA LEU A 381 -20.97 -4.86 0.41
C LEU A 381 -21.52 -3.66 -0.38
N PHE A 382 -21.09 -3.48 -1.62
CA PHE A 382 -21.53 -2.36 -2.46
C PHE A 382 -23.02 -2.44 -2.82
N LEU A 383 -23.59 -3.66 -2.94
CA LEU A 383 -25.04 -3.82 -3.09
C LEU A 383 -25.78 -3.27 -1.86
N GLY A 384 -25.30 -3.59 -0.66
CA GLY A 384 -25.83 -3.04 0.58
C GLY A 384 -25.72 -1.52 0.63
N ILE A 385 -24.59 -0.94 0.21
CA ILE A 385 -24.40 0.53 0.20
C ILE A 385 -25.36 1.20 -0.81
N ALA A 386 -25.54 0.62 -1.99
CA ALA A 386 -26.48 1.13 -3.00
C ALA A 386 -27.93 1.10 -2.45
N GLN A 387 -28.33 -0.01 -1.83
CA GLN A 387 -29.66 -0.18 -1.22
C GLN A 387 -29.87 0.77 -0.03
N LEU A 388 -28.85 0.96 0.80
CA LEU A 388 -28.84 1.89 1.92
C LEU A 388 -29.03 3.34 1.44
N SER A 389 -28.34 3.72 0.36
CA SER A 389 -28.46 5.04 -0.28
C SER A 389 -29.84 5.27 -0.91
N LEU A 390 -30.55 4.18 -1.23
CA LEU A 390 -31.94 4.18 -1.69
C LEU A 390 -32.97 4.01 -0.57
N HIS A 391 -32.54 4.11 0.69
CA HIS A 391 -33.38 3.96 1.88
C HIS A 391 -34.08 2.59 1.99
N ARG A 392 -33.58 1.57 1.29
CA ARG A 392 -34.07 0.18 1.37
C ARG A 392 -33.30 -0.58 2.44
N TYR A 393 -33.55 -0.22 3.69
CA TYR A 393 -32.77 -0.67 4.83
C TYR A 393 -32.84 -2.19 5.06
N ALA A 394 -33.99 -2.82 4.83
CA ALA A 394 -34.14 -4.27 4.97
C ALA A 394 -33.30 -5.04 3.94
N ASP A 395 -33.32 -4.60 2.67
CA ASP A 395 -32.51 -5.21 1.60
C ASP A 395 -31.02 -4.98 1.86
N ALA A 396 -30.65 -3.77 2.29
CA ALA A 396 -29.28 -3.43 2.64
C ALA A 396 -28.75 -4.30 3.79
N LEU A 397 -29.55 -4.50 4.84
CA LEU A 397 -29.18 -5.36 5.96
C LEU A 397 -28.96 -6.81 5.52
N ALA A 398 -29.81 -7.34 4.63
CA ALA A 398 -29.62 -8.67 4.06
C ALA A 398 -28.33 -8.77 3.22
N SER A 399 -28.04 -7.76 2.39
CA SER A 399 -26.82 -7.70 1.59
C SER A 399 -25.56 -7.61 2.46
N PHE A 400 -25.55 -6.77 3.50
CA PHE A 400 -24.45 -6.72 4.47
C PHE A 400 -24.33 -8.02 5.27
N GLY A 401 -25.46 -8.67 5.60
CA GLY A 401 -25.49 -9.97 6.26
C GLY A 401 -24.81 -11.05 5.42
N HIS A 402 -25.05 -11.04 4.11
CA HIS A 402 -24.31 -11.92 3.18
C HIS A 402 -22.83 -11.54 3.12
N ALA A 403 -22.49 -10.25 3.10
CA ALA A 403 -21.10 -9.80 3.06
C ALA A 403 -20.32 -10.32 4.28
N VAL A 404 -20.82 -10.17 5.51
CA VAL A 404 -20.12 -10.66 6.72
C VAL A 404 -20.02 -12.18 6.82
N VAL A 405 -20.86 -12.93 6.10
CA VAL A 405 -20.72 -14.38 5.97
C VAL A 405 -19.62 -14.75 4.97
N LEU A 406 -19.48 -13.98 3.88
CA LEU A 406 -18.44 -14.20 2.87
C LEU A 406 -17.04 -13.83 3.42
N ASP A 407 -16.94 -12.76 4.19
CA ASP A 407 -15.70 -12.38 4.88
C ASP A 407 -15.97 -12.00 6.36
N PRO A 408 -15.83 -12.97 7.29
CA PRO A 408 -16.11 -12.75 8.71
C PRO A 408 -15.02 -11.99 9.46
N GLU A 409 -13.90 -11.69 8.81
CA GLU A 409 -12.80 -10.90 9.40
C GLU A 409 -12.69 -9.51 8.75
N HIS A 410 -13.58 -9.16 7.82
CA HIS A 410 -13.63 -7.83 7.23
C HIS A 410 -14.51 -6.85 8.05
N PRO A 411 -13.91 -5.84 8.69
CA PRO A 411 -14.63 -4.93 9.58
C PRO A 411 -15.68 -4.03 8.90
N LEU A 412 -15.46 -3.55 7.66
CA LEU A 412 -16.49 -2.76 6.94
C LEU A 412 -17.84 -3.46 6.83
N GLY A 413 -17.86 -4.78 6.62
CA GLY A 413 -19.10 -5.53 6.52
C GLY A 413 -19.92 -5.41 7.81
N PHE A 414 -19.24 -5.55 8.96
CA PHE A 414 -19.85 -5.42 10.28
C PHE A 414 -20.21 -3.98 10.64
N GLU A 415 -19.40 -2.99 10.24
CA GLU A 415 -19.71 -1.57 10.42
C GLU A 415 -21.01 -1.20 9.70
N HIS A 416 -21.10 -1.51 8.41
CA HIS A 416 -22.29 -1.21 7.61
C HIS A 416 -23.50 -2.05 8.00
N PHE A 417 -23.31 -3.33 8.38
CA PHE A 417 -24.38 -4.14 8.95
C PHE A 417 -24.94 -3.48 10.22
N GLY A 418 -24.07 -3.11 11.15
CA GLY A 418 -24.49 -2.54 12.43
C GLY A 418 -25.14 -1.16 12.28
N TYR A 419 -24.58 -0.31 11.43
CA TYR A 419 -25.21 0.97 11.07
C TYR A 419 -26.62 0.78 10.48
N THR A 420 -26.79 -0.20 9.59
CA THR A 420 -28.08 -0.47 8.94
C THR A 420 -29.08 -1.11 9.92
N ALA A 421 -28.64 -2.00 10.80
CA ALA A 421 -29.45 -2.57 11.87
C ALA A 421 -30.00 -1.48 12.80
N MET A 422 -29.17 -0.48 13.13
CA MET A 422 -29.59 0.69 13.91
C MET A 422 -30.67 1.53 13.21
N LEU A 423 -30.63 1.65 11.88
CA LEU A 423 -31.70 2.33 11.11
C LEU A 423 -33.01 1.55 11.12
N LEU A 424 -32.95 0.23 11.29
CA LEU A 424 -34.10 -0.66 11.45
C LEU A 424 -34.53 -0.83 12.92
N ALA A 425 -33.92 -0.08 13.85
CA ALA A 425 -34.12 -0.19 15.29
C ALA A 425 -33.77 -1.56 15.91
N ASP A 426 -32.97 -2.37 15.22
CA ASP A 426 -32.33 -3.55 15.81
C ASP A 426 -31.03 -3.15 16.53
N PHE A 427 -31.18 -2.53 17.70
CA PHE A 427 -30.03 -2.02 18.45
C PHE A 427 -29.14 -3.13 19.01
N ALA A 428 -29.72 -4.29 19.33
CA ALA A 428 -28.98 -5.45 19.79
C ALA A 428 -28.10 -6.03 18.68
N GLY A 429 -28.66 -6.22 17.48
CA GLY A 429 -27.89 -6.64 16.30
C GLY A 429 -26.84 -5.60 15.89
N ALA A 430 -27.17 -4.31 16.00
CA ALA A 430 -26.24 -3.22 15.73
C ALA A 430 -25.01 -3.27 16.66
N GLU A 431 -25.23 -3.40 17.97
CA GLU A 431 -24.15 -3.49 18.96
C GLU A 431 -23.26 -4.70 18.70
N ALA A 432 -23.84 -5.88 18.48
CA ALA A 432 -23.09 -7.11 18.25
C ALA A 432 -22.17 -7.00 17.02
N ALA A 433 -22.69 -6.46 15.92
CA ALA A 433 -21.91 -6.25 14.71
C ALA A 433 -20.83 -5.18 14.91
N LEU A 434 -21.17 -4.02 15.48
CA LEU A 434 -20.21 -2.95 15.70
C LEU A 434 -19.12 -3.33 16.73
N ALA A 435 -19.42 -4.17 17.72
CA ALA A 435 -18.43 -4.71 18.65
C ALA A 435 -17.44 -5.64 17.94
N LYS A 436 -17.91 -6.48 17.00
CA LYS A 436 -17.03 -7.28 16.13
C LYS A 436 -16.18 -6.38 15.22
N ALA A 437 -16.76 -5.33 14.64
CA ALA A 437 -16.02 -4.34 13.85
C ALA A 437 -14.93 -3.65 14.69
N ALA A 438 -15.22 -3.23 15.92
CA ALA A 438 -14.26 -2.57 16.81
C ALA A 438 -13.11 -3.50 17.22
N LYS A 439 -13.39 -4.80 17.38
CA LYS A 439 -12.34 -5.79 17.65
C LYS A 439 -11.39 -5.97 16.45
N LEU A 440 -11.92 -5.92 15.23
CA LEU A 440 -11.16 -6.05 13.99
C LEU A 440 -10.44 -4.74 13.60
N TRP A 441 -10.99 -3.59 14.00
CA TRP A 441 -10.44 -2.26 13.80
C TRP A 441 -10.41 -1.45 15.12
N PRO A 442 -9.46 -1.76 16.02
CA PRO A 442 -9.38 -1.08 17.31
C PRO A 442 -9.03 0.41 17.19
N GLU A 443 -8.40 0.82 16.09
CA GLU A 443 -7.95 2.19 15.85
C GLU A 443 -8.95 3.03 15.00
N HIS A 444 -10.15 2.51 14.70
CA HIS A 444 -11.11 3.20 13.83
C HIS A 444 -12.22 3.91 14.63
N PRO A 445 -12.15 5.25 14.80
CA PRO A 445 -13.03 5.98 15.71
C PRO A 445 -14.51 5.94 15.33
N ASN A 446 -14.83 5.83 14.03
CA ASN A 446 -16.22 5.81 13.56
C ASN A 446 -17.01 4.59 14.07
N VAL A 447 -16.35 3.45 14.29
CA VAL A 447 -17.04 2.27 14.84
C VAL A 447 -17.53 2.56 16.27
N HIS A 448 -16.71 3.22 17.08
CA HIS A 448 -17.07 3.63 18.43
C HIS A 448 -18.14 4.72 18.44
N LEU A 449 -18.12 5.65 17.47
CA LEU A 449 -19.21 6.60 17.27
C LEU A 449 -20.53 5.88 16.99
N TRP A 450 -20.56 4.93 16.06
CA TRP A 450 -21.79 4.19 15.76
C TRP A 450 -22.29 3.35 16.95
N ARG A 451 -21.38 2.78 17.75
CA ARG A 451 -21.75 2.11 19.01
C ARG A 451 -22.40 3.08 19.99
N SER A 452 -21.85 4.29 20.10
CA SER A 452 -22.44 5.35 20.92
C SER A 452 -23.87 5.68 20.49
N VAL A 453 -24.10 5.86 19.18
CA VAL A 453 -25.45 6.14 18.65
C VAL A 453 -26.39 4.95 18.86
N ALA A 454 -25.93 3.72 18.67
CA ALA A 454 -26.74 2.52 18.89
C ALA A 454 -27.18 2.40 20.36
N PHE A 455 -26.26 2.60 21.31
CA PHE A 455 -26.59 2.58 22.75
C PHE A 455 -27.54 3.69 23.15
N GLU A 456 -27.35 4.91 22.63
CA GLU A 456 -28.24 6.02 22.94
C GLU A 456 -29.67 5.75 22.46
N ARG A 457 -29.83 5.19 21.25
CA ARG A 457 -31.16 4.84 20.72
C ARG A 457 -31.81 3.66 21.45
N ASP A 458 -31.02 2.84 22.13
CA ASP A 458 -31.46 1.77 23.04
C ASP A 458 -31.60 2.25 24.50
N ASP A 459 -31.60 3.57 24.73
CA ASP A 459 -31.72 4.22 26.06
C ASP A 459 -30.63 3.84 27.08
N LYS A 460 -29.46 3.40 26.57
CA LYS A 460 -28.28 3.01 27.35
C LYS A 460 -27.25 4.15 27.38
N LEU A 461 -27.63 5.28 27.98
CA LEU A 461 -26.86 6.53 27.92
C LEU A 461 -25.42 6.41 28.46
N GLU A 462 -25.20 5.63 29.53
CA GLU A 462 -23.86 5.43 30.11
C GLU A 462 -22.92 4.64 29.19
N GLN A 463 -23.43 3.59 28.53
CA GLN A 463 -22.68 2.86 27.51
C GLN A 463 -22.44 3.73 26.28
N ALA A 464 -23.42 4.56 25.90
CA ALA A 464 -23.27 5.51 24.81
C ALA A 464 -22.13 6.51 25.07
N LEU A 465 -22.05 7.04 26.30
CA LEU A 465 -21.00 7.97 26.71
C LEU A 465 -19.62 7.29 26.72
N THR A 466 -19.54 6.05 27.20
CA THR A 466 -18.29 5.27 27.16
C THR A 466 -17.78 5.11 25.73
N ALA A 467 -18.64 4.68 24.81
CA ALA A 467 -18.26 4.51 23.41
C ALA A 467 -17.90 5.86 22.73
N ALA A 468 -18.57 6.96 23.07
CA ALA A 468 -18.21 8.29 22.57
C ALA A 468 -16.81 8.73 23.05
N ARG A 469 -16.45 8.43 24.30
CA ARG A 469 -15.11 8.70 24.84
C ARG A 469 -14.03 7.86 24.15
N GLU A 470 -14.31 6.60 23.82
CA GLU A 470 -13.40 5.77 23.02
C GLU A 470 -13.15 6.39 21.64
N ALA A 471 -14.20 6.84 20.94
CA ALA A 471 -14.06 7.52 19.65
C ALA A 471 -13.22 8.81 19.76
N ALA A 472 -13.49 9.64 20.77
CA ALA A 472 -12.76 10.89 21.02
C ALA A 472 -11.31 10.66 21.44
N ALA A 473 -10.99 9.57 22.14
CA ALA A 473 -9.63 9.22 22.50
C ALA A 473 -8.79 8.81 21.28
N LEU A 474 -9.39 8.12 20.32
CA LEU A 474 -8.74 7.69 19.07
C LEU A 474 -8.51 8.87 18.09
N ALA A 475 -9.39 9.88 18.11
CA ALA A 475 -9.28 11.05 17.24
C ALA A 475 -9.70 12.34 17.97
N PRO A 476 -8.85 12.88 18.86
CA PRO A 476 -9.19 14.02 19.72
C PRO A 476 -9.31 15.36 18.98
N ASP A 477 -8.82 15.43 17.74
CA ASP A 477 -8.88 16.61 16.87
C ASP A 477 -10.20 16.70 16.08
N GLN A 478 -11.00 15.63 16.06
CA GLN A 478 -12.30 15.58 15.38
C GLN A 478 -13.42 16.06 16.31
N SER A 479 -13.87 17.30 16.09
CA SER A 479 -14.94 17.95 16.87
C SER A 479 -16.20 17.10 17.03
N VAL A 480 -16.59 16.35 15.99
CA VAL A 480 -17.79 15.49 16.01
C VAL A 480 -17.80 14.47 17.17
N PHE A 481 -16.64 13.93 17.57
CA PHE A 481 -16.56 12.98 18.67
C PHE A 481 -16.60 13.68 20.03
N VAL A 482 -15.92 14.82 20.15
CA VAL A 482 -15.90 15.62 21.39
C VAL A 482 -17.27 16.21 21.68
N ASP A 483 -17.95 16.76 20.68
CA ASP A 483 -19.30 17.32 20.81
C ASP A 483 -20.30 16.25 21.26
N ARG A 484 -20.15 15.03 20.76
CA ARG A 484 -20.98 13.89 21.15
C ARG A 484 -20.83 13.51 22.62
N VAL A 485 -19.61 13.54 23.16
CA VAL A 485 -19.35 13.33 24.59
C VAL A 485 -20.08 14.40 25.42
N VAL A 486 -19.92 15.67 25.05
CA VAL A 486 -20.56 16.80 25.74
C VAL A 486 -22.09 16.73 25.68
N GLU A 487 -22.66 16.31 24.55
CA GLU A 487 -24.10 16.12 24.39
C GLU A 487 -24.64 15.05 25.36
N LEU A 488 -23.98 13.89 25.42
CA LEU A 488 -24.41 12.78 26.28
C LEU A 488 -24.24 13.10 27.76
N GLU A 489 -23.16 13.77 28.16
CA GLU A 489 -22.95 14.22 29.55
C GLU A 489 -24.08 15.14 30.02
N LYS A 490 -24.53 16.07 29.17
CA LYS A 490 -25.66 16.98 29.49
C LYS A 490 -27.01 16.25 29.62
N ARG A 491 -27.17 15.11 28.96
CA ARG A 491 -28.40 14.32 29.00
C ARG A 491 -28.45 13.36 30.19
N ILE A 492 -27.29 12.97 30.70
CA ILE A 492 -27.15 12.11 31.90
C ILE A 492 -27.25 12.95 33.19
N ALA A 493 -26.74 14.18 33.17
CA ALA A 493 -26.86 15.15 34.26
C ALA A 493 -28.31 15.64 34.45
#